data_AF-A0A955RGM0-F1
#
_entry.id   AF-A0A955RGM0-F1
#
_cell.length_a   1.000
_cell.length_b   1.000
_cell.length_c   1.000
_cell.angle_alpha   90.00
_cell.angle_beta   90.00
_cell.angle_gamma   90.00
#
_symmetry.space_group_name_H-M   'P 1'
#
loop_
_entity.id
_entity.type
_entity.pdbx_description
1 polymer ?
#
loop_
_entity_poly.entity_id
_entity_poly.type
_entity_poly.pdbx_seq_one_letter_code
_entity_poly.pdbx_strand_id
1 'polypeptide(L)'
;MRERGERGDLRYWRIRTRDTRRTVRSLWATRETVEATISELHRHGVPDSSRRTAPGGVRTVGDLLHRWLEAQRVRHKANEIADRTLLNYEHGVRTWLSALEDVIISELTRELVEDTLRSWRADGVAPRTARS
;
A
#
# COMPACT_ATOMS: atom_id res chain seq x y z
N MET A 1 18.50 -12.84 -23.80
CA MET A 1 18.86 -11.63 -24.58
C MET A 1 17.56 -10.94 -24.96
N ARG A 2 17.33 -9.69 -24.54
CA ARG A 2 16.36 -8.75 -25.17
C ARG A 2 16.68 -7.33 -24.70
N GLU A 3 16.95 -6.49 -25.67
CA GLU A 3 17.70 -5.24 -25.58
C GLU A 3 17.03 -4.19 -24.68
N ARG A 4 17.86 -3.52 -23.88
CA ARG A 4 17.53 -2.28 -23.19
C ARG A 4 17.44 -1.17 -24.25
N GLY A 5 16.25 -0.92 -24.78
CA GLY A 5 16.03 0.15 -25.74
C GLY A 5 16.32 1.53 -25.15
N GLU A 6 17.12 2.32 -25.87
CA GLU A 6 17.20 3.78 -25.69
C GLU A 6 15.83 4.39 -26.03
N ARG A 7 15.30 5.20 -25.11
CA ARG A 7 14.00 5.89 -25.27
C ARG A 7 14.27 7.37 -25.56
N GLY A 8 14.90 7.68 -26.69
CA GLY A 8 15.29 9.06 -27.05
C GLY A 8 16.20 9.71 -26.00
N ASP A 9 15.94 10.97 -25.66
CA ASP A 9 16.72 11.74 -24.65
C ASP A 9 16.46 11.32 -23.19
N LEU A 10 15.60 10.32 -22.97
CA LEU A 10 15.20 9.89 -21.64
C LEU A 10 16.21 8.86 -21.12
N ARG A 11 16.72 9.12 -19.92
CA ARG A 11 17.52 8.15 -19.17
C ARG A 11 16.67 7.50 -18.09
N TYR A 12 17.00 6.27 -17.73
CA TYR A 12 16.36 5.62 -16.60
C TYR A 12 17.00 6.11 -15.29
N TRP A 13 16.16 6.64 -14.39
CA TRP A 13 16.56 7.18 -13.10
C TRP A 13 15.93 6.40 -11.96
N ARG A 14 16.71 6.22 -10.89
CA ARG A 14 16.24 5.73 -9.59
C ARG A 14 16.49 6.79 -8.54
N ILE A 15 15.43 7.36 -8.00
CA ILE A 15 15.49 8.33 -6.92
C ILE A 15 15.52 7.54 -5.61
N ARG A 16 16.50 7.83 -4.74
CA ARG A 16 16.73 7.11 -3.48
C ARG A 16 16.76 8.08 -2.31
N THR A 17 16.27 7.63 -1.16
CA THR A 17 16.51 8.33 0.10
C THR A 17 18.01 8.32 0.40
N ARG A 18 18.50 9.41 1.00
CA ARG A 18 19.91 9.50 1.39
C ARG A 18 20.22 8.55 2.55
N ASP A 19 19.32 8.48 3.51
CA ASP A 19 19.54 7.88 4.83
C ASP A 19 19.38 6.36 4.78
N THR A 20 18.34 5.88 4.09
CA THR A 20 18.04 4.44 4.00
C THR A 20 18.41 3.81 2.66
N ARG A 21 18.85 4.62 1.68
CA ARG A 21 19.16 4.18 0.30
C ARG A 21 17.99 3.50 -0.42
N ARG A 22 16.77 3.55 0.15
CA ARG A 22 15.54 2.96 -0.42
C ARG A 22 15.18 3.71 -1.69
N THR A 23 14.82 2.98 -2.74
CA THR A 23 14.33 3.61 -3.98
C THR A 23 12.90 4.05 -3.78
N VAL A 24 12.66 5.36 -3.88
CA VAL A 24 11.35 5.98 -3.65
C VAL A 24 10.56 6.16 -4.94
N ARG A 25 11.28 6.30 -6.07
CA ARG A 25 10.67 6.42 -7.39
C ARG A 25 11.65 5.96 -8.46
N SER A 26 11.14 5.33 -9.51
CA SER A 26 11.91 4.99 -10.71
C SER A 26 11.15 5.48 -11.94
N LEU A 27 11.84 6.14 -12.86
CA LEU A 27 11.22 6.69 -14.07
C LEU A 27 12.23 6.84 -15.22
N TRP A 28 11.73 6.82 -16.44
CA TRP A 28 12.48 7.28 -17.63
C TRP A 28 12.20 8.76 -17.82
N ALA A 29 13.22 9.60 -17.72
CA ALA A 29 13.05 11.06 -17.71
C ALA A 29 14.31 11.81 -18.16
N THR A 30 14.13 13.08 -18.54
CA THR A 30 15.22 14.05 -18.68
C THR A 30 15.74 14.47 -17.29
N ARG A 31 16.93 15.05 -17.25
CA ARG A 31 17.52 15.54 -15.99
C ARG A 31 16.65 16.60 -15.30
N GLU A 32 16.14 17.57 -16.04
CA GLU A 32 15.27 18.64 -15.52
C GLU A 32 14.00 18.08 -14.87
N THR A 33 13.36 17.10 -15.53
CA THR A 33 12.16 16.42 -14.99
C THR A 33 12.47 15.69 -13.68
N VAL A 34 13.65 15.08 -13.56
CA VAL A 34 14.08 14.41 -12.33
C VAL A 34 14.34 15.40 -11.20
N GLU A 35 14.97 16.54 -11.49
CA GLU A 35 15.23 17.58 -10.49
C GLU A 35 13.93 18.22 -9.97
N ALA A 36 12.95 18.45 -10.86
CA ALA A 36 11.61 18.87 -10.47
C ALA A 36 10.92 17.83 -9.57
N THR A 37 11.03 16.54 -9.93
CA THR A 37 10.48 15.42 -9.14
C THR A 37 11.12 15.34 -7.75
N ILE A 38 12.44 15.50 -7.64
CA ILE A 38 13.14 15.52 -6.35
C ILE A 38 12.67 16.69 -5.49
N SER A 39 12.50 17.87 -6.10
CA SER A 39 12.03 19.07 -5.41
C SER A 39 10.60 18.91 -4.88
N GLU A 40 9.74 18.25 -5.64
CA GLU A 40 8.37 17.91 -5.22
C GLU A 40 8.37 16.92 -4.04
N LEU A 41 9.22 15.88 -4.10
CA LEU A 41 9.41 14.90 -3.02
C LEU A 41 9.94 15.55 -1.73
N HIS A 42 10.83 16.55 -1.84
CA HIS A 42 11.27 17.32 -0.68
C HIS A 42 10.16 18.20 -0.10
N ARG A 43 9.29 18.76 -0.95
CA ARG A 43 8.22 19.68 -0.53
C ARG A 43 7.04 18.97 0.12
N HIS A 44 6.66 17.79 -0.40
CA HIS A 44 5.47 17.06 0.03
C HIS A 44 5.77 15.83 0.89
N GLY A 45 7.06 15.58 1.17
CA GLY A 45 7.52 14.34 1.78
C GLY A 45 7.64 13.21 0.75
N VAL A 46 8.44 12.20 1.08
CA VAL A 46 8.58 10.99 0.27
C VAL A 46 7.24 10.25 0.33
N PRO A 47 6.50 10.10 -0.79
CA PRO A 47 5.34 9.22 -0.84
C PRO A 47 5.83 7.84 -0.44
N ASP A 48 5.16 7.20 0.53
CA ASP A 48 5.50 5.83 0.87
C ASP A 48 5.24 5.00 -0.40
N SER A 49 6.33 4.67 -1.08
CA SER A 49 6.39 4.05 -2.42
C SER A 49 5.78 2.65 -2.48
N SER A 50 5.13 2.24 -1.39
CA SER A 50 4.38 1.02 -1.17
C SER A 50 2.99 1.02 -1.81
N ARG A 51 2.35 2.17 -2.01
CA ARG A 51 1.00 2.23 -2.59
C ARG A 51 1.05 2.40 -4.10
N ARG A 52 1.09 1.29 -4.83
CA ARG A 52 0.71 1.28 -6.25
C ARG A 52 -0.81 1.13 -6.33
N THR A 53 -1.46 2.19 -6.79
CA THR A 53 -2.90 2.20 -7.09
C THR A 53 -3.20 1.32 -8.30
N ALA A 54 -4.25 0.50 -8.22
CA ALA A 54 -4.63 -0.40 -9.28
C ALA A 54 -5.18 0.32 -10.54
N PRO A 55 -4.76 -0.08 -11.76
CA PRO A 55 -5.47 0.28 -12.98
C PRO A 55 -6.81 -0.48 -13.07
N GLY A 56 -7.81 0.13 -13.72
CA GLY A 56 -9.18 -0.39 -13.81
C GLY A 56 -9.26 -1.85 -14.27
N GLY A 57 -9.99 -2.68 -13.50
CA GLY A 57 -10.16 -4.12 -13.75
C GLY A 57 -9.27 -5.04 -12.91
N VAL A 58 -8.33 -4.49 -12.15
CA VAL A 58 -7.46 -5.26 -11.24
C VAL A 58 -8.06 -5.29 -9.83
N ARG A 59 -8.12 -6.47 -9.20
CA ARG A 59 -8.67 -6.64 -7.84
C ARG A 59 -7.71 -6.06 -6.79
N THR A 60 -8.25 -5.20 -5.94
CA THR A 60 -7.50 -4.60 -4.83
C THR A 60 -7.72 -5.34 -3.51
N VAL A 61 -6.86 -5.07 -2.53
CA VAL A 61 -7.06 -5.50 -1.14
C VAL A 61 -8.36 -4.91 -0.60
N GLY A 62 -8.74 -3.70 -1.01
CA GLY A 62 -10.05 -3.11 -0.70
C GLY A 62 -11.21 -3.99 -1.14
N ASP A 63 -11.21 -4.43 -2.41
CA ASP A 63 -12.24 -5.34 -2.94
C ASP A 63 -12.33 -6.64 -2.14
N LEU A 64 -11.17 -7.20 -1.77
CA LEU A 64 -11.10 -8.43 -0.99
C LEU A 64 -11.68 -8.25 0.41
N LEU A 65 -11.28 -7.20 1.11
CA LEU A 65 -11.71 -6.92 2.48
C LEU A 65 -13.21 -6.60 2.54
N HIS A 66 -13.74 -5.87 1.56
CA HIS A 66 -15.18 -5.62 1.47
C HIS A 66 -15.98 -6.91 1.27
N ARG A 67 -15.60 -7.76 0.30
CA ARG A 67 -16.26 -9.06 0.08
C ARG A 67 -16.17 -9.98 1.30
N TRP A 68 -15.02 -9.98 1.98
CA TRP A 68 -14.86 -10.75 3.21
C TRP A 68 -15.78 -10.23 4.33
N LEU A 69 -15.91 -8.91 4.48
CA LEU A 69 -16.78 -8.30 5.49
C LEU A 69 -18.26 -8.58 5.20
N GLU A 70 -18.68 -8.55 3.93
CA GLU A 70 -20.03 -8.96 3.51
C GLU A 70 -20.33 -10.40 3.92
N ALA A 71 -19.37 -11.32 3.73
CA ALA A 71 -19.53 -12.70 4.19
C ALA A 71 -19.70 -12.79 5.72
N GLN A 72 -18.96 -11.99 6.50
CA GLN A 72 -19.15 -11.97 7.96
C GLN A 72 -20.52 -11.41 8.36
N ARG A 73 -21.06 -10.42 7.64
CA ARG A 73 -22.42 -9.92 7.86
C ARG A 73 -23.48 -10.99 7.60
N VAL A 74 -23.28 -11.87 6.61
CA VAL A 74 -24.16 -13.02 6.38
C VAL A 74 -24.10 -14.01 7.54
N ARG A 75 -22.89 -14.34 8.02
CA ARG A 75 -22.71 -15.23 9.18
C ARG A 75 -23.32 -14.66 10.46
N HIS A 76 -23.23 -13.35 10.65
CA HIS A 76 -23.89 -12.65 11.75
C HIS A 76 -25.40 -12.76 11.68
N LYS A 77 -26.00 -12.52 10.50
CA LYS A 77 -27.44 -12.74 10.27
C LYS A 77 -27.89 -14.17 10.53
N ALA A 78 -27.00 -15.14 10.31
CA ALA A 78 -27.23 -16.56 10.60
C ALA A 78 -26.98 -16.93 12.08
N ASN A 79 -26.68 -15.96 12.95
CA ASN A 79 -26.31 -16.16 14.36
C ASN A 79 -25.06 -17.04 14.57
N GLU A 80 -24.19 -17.18 13.57
CA GLU A 80 -22.93 -17.93 13.69
C GLU A 80 -21.83 -17.14 14.41
N ILE A 81 -21.97 -15.81 14.45
CA ILE A 81 -21.06 -14.92 15.16
C ILE A 81 -21.85 -13.87 15.95
N ALA A 82 -21.31 -13.45 17.10
CA ALA A 82 -21.92 -12.42 17.93
C ALA A 82 -21.74 -11.01 17.35
N ASP A 83 -22.63 -10.08 17.71
CA ASP A 83 -22.56 -8.65 17.33
C ASP A 83 -21.19 -8.04 17.61
N ARG A 84 -20.63 -8.32 18.79
CA ARG A 84 -19.31 -7.81 19.19
C ARG A 84 -18.20 -8.32 18.25
N THR A 85 -18.32 -9.55 17.76
CA THR A 85 -17.37 -10.10 16.80
C THR A 85 -17.46 -9.39 15.46
N LEU A 86 -18.68 -9.13 14.97
CA LEU A 86 -18.87 -8.35 13.74
C LEU A 86 -18.32 -6.92 13.88
N LEU A 87 -18.58 -6.23 15.00
CA LEU A 87 -18.03 -4.89 15.25
C LEU A 87 -16.49 -4.87 15.23
N ASN A 88 -15.86 -5.90 15.81
CA ASN A 88 -14.40 -6.04 15.76
C ASN A 88 -13.90 -6.21 14.33
N TYR A 89 -14.59 -7.01 13.51
CA TYR A 89 -14.25 -7.20 12.10
C TYR A 89 -14.43 -5.92 11.29
N GLU A 90 -15.53 -5.19 11.48
CA GLU A 90 -15.76 -3.89 10.82
C GLU A 90 -14.68 -2.87 11.18
N HIS A 91 -14.29 -2.82 12.45
CA HIS A 91 -13.21 -1.95 12.91
C HIS A 91 -11.86 -2.35 12.30
N GLY A 92 -11.55 -3.65 12.29
CA GLY A 92 -10.32 -4.19 11.69
C GLY A 92 -10.23 -3.87 10.21
N VAL A 93 -11.29 -4.15 9.44
CA VAL A 93 -11.35 -3.86 8.00
C VAL A 93 -11.15 -2.37 7.74
N ARG A 94 -11.85 -1.48 8.46
CA ARG A 94 -11.68 -0.03 8.31
C ARG A 94 -10.24 0.42 8.55
N THR A 95 -9.58 -0.16 9.55
CA THR A 95 -8.19 0.13 9.87
C THR A 95 -7.28 -0.27 8.70
N TRP A 96 -7.43 -1.49 8.16
CA TRP A 96 -6.65 -1.95 7.02
C TRP A 96 -6.94 -1.21 5.72
N LEU A 97 -8.19 -0.83 5.46
CA LEU A 97 -8.55 -0.04 4.28
C LEU A 97 -7.81 1.30 4.25
N SER A 98 -7.71 1.99 5.40
CA SER A 98 -6.95 3.24 5.49
C SER A 98 -5.47 3.10 5.06
N ALA A 99 -4.93 1.88 5.13
CA ALA A 99 -3.55 1.56 4.78
C ALA A 99 -3.37 0.97 3.37
N LEU A 100 -4.26 0.08 2.95
CA LEU A 100 -4.03 -0.85 1.84
C LEU A 100 -5.16 -0.91 0.82
N GLU A 101 -6.21 -0.08 0.93
CA GLU A 101 -7.41 -0.15 0.07
C GLU A 101 -7.09 -0.29 -1.43
N ASP A 102 -6.18 0.54 -1.93
CA ASP A 102 -5.83 0.60 -3.36
C ASP A 102 -4.77 -0.42 -3.81
N VAL A 103 -4.20 -1.19 -2.88
CA VAL A 103 -3.11 -2.14 -3.17
C VAL A 103 -3.65 -3.29 -4.01
N ILE A 104 -3.02 -3.57 -5.15
CA ILE A 104 -3.34 -4.75 -5.96
C ILE A 104 -3.04 -6.02 -5.16
N ILE A 105 -3.99 -6.97 -5.09
CA ILE A 105 -3.83 -8.21 -4.29
C ILE A 105 -2.55 -8.97 -4.68
N SER A 106 -2.26 -9.11 -5.98
CA SER A 106 -1.08 -9.83 -6.46
C SER A 106 0.26 -9.14 -6.14
N GLU A 107 0.21 -7.88 -5.71
CA GLU A 107 1.39 -7.11 -5.28
C GLU A 107 1.47 -6.97 -3.75
N LEU A 108 0.51 -7.51 -3.00
CA LEU A 108 0.57 -7.52 -1.54
C LEU A 108 1.69 -8.44 -1.07
N THR A 109 2.77 -7.86 -0.55
CA THR A 109 3.89 -8.61 0.02
C THR A 109 3.86 -8.61 1.54
N ARG A 110 4.62 -9.54 2.14
CA ARG A 110 4.79 -9.60 3.59
C ARG A 110 5.44 -8.34 4.13
N GLU A 111 6.45 -7.82 3.43
CA GLU A 111 7.19 -6.62 3.82
C GLU A 111 6.27 -5.41 3.89
N LEU A 112 5.34 -5.28 2.92
CA LEU A 112 4.34 -4.22 2.91
C LEU A 112 3.42 -4.28 4.14
N VAL A 113 3.00 -5.49 4.52
CA VAL A 113 2.18 -5.72 5.72
C VAL A 113 2.98 -5.36 6.98
N GLU A 114 4.23 -5.79 7.09
CA GLU A 114 5.08 -5.49 8.24
C GLU A 114 5.41 -3.99 8.35
N ASP A 115 5.64 -3.31 7.24
CA ASP A 115 5.84 -1.86 7.19
C ASP A 115 4.60 -1.10 7.64
N THR A 116 3.42 -1.52 7.17
CA THR A 116 2.14 -0.95 7.62
C THR A 116 1.96 -1.09 9.14
N LEU A 117 2.24 -2.28 9.68
CA LEU A 117 2.15 -2.53 11.12
C LEU A 117 3.18 -1.71 11.91
N ARG A 118 4.39 -1.51 11.37
CA ARG A 118 5.40 -0.64 11.98
C ARG A 118 4.96 0.81 11.99
N SER A 119 4.38 1.31 10.91
CA SER A 119 3.82 2.67 10.84
C SER A 119 2.77 2.88 11.92
N TRP A 120 1.79 1.99 12.02
CA TRP A 120 0.73 2.11 13.03
C TRP A 120 1.28 2.10 14.46
N ARG A 121 2.28 1.28 14.75
CA ARG A 121 2.95 1.31 16.06
C ARG A 121 3.63 2.65 16.33
N ALA A 122 4.26 3.26 15.32
CA ALA A 122 4.86 4.58 15.44
C ALA A 122 3.81 5.67 15.69
N ASP A 123 2.63 5.52 15.08
CA ASP A 123 1.48 6.43 15.27
C ASP A 123 0.71 6.19 16.58
N GLY A 124 1.23 5.32 17.47
CA GLY A 124 0.58 4.96 18.73
C GLY A 124 -0.66 4.08 18.58
N VAL A 125 -0.96 3.62 17.36
CA VAL A 125 -2.01 2.64 17.07
C VAL A 125 -1.45 1.26 17.38
N ALA A 126 -1.69 0.78 18.60
CA ALA A 126 -1.35 -0.59 18.97
C ALA A 126 -2.28 -1.58 18.25
N PRO A 127 -1.79 -2.44 17.34
CA PRO A 127 -2.62 -3.51 16.80
C PRO A 127 -2.92 -4.47 17.96
N ARG A 128 -4.15 -4.45 18.49
CA ARG A 128 -4.55 -5.35 19.59
C ARG A 128 -4.79 -6.80 19.16
N THR A 129 -4.42 -7.17 17.94
CA THR A 129 -4.76 -8.47 17.35
C THR A 129 -3.57 -9.08 16.60
N ALA A 130 -2.69 -9.73 17.35
CA ALA A 130 -2.05 -11.01 17.04
C ALA A 130 -1.13 -11.33 18.23
N ARG A 131 -1.66 -12.03 19.24
CA ARG A 131 -0.79 -12.78 20.13
C ARG A 131 -0.21 -13.91 19.28
N SER A 132 1.10 -13.89 19.11
CA SER A 132 1.93 -15.06 18.78
C SER A 132 1.62 -16.24 19.68
#